data_AF-A0A292PMF4-F1
#
_entry.id   AF-A0A292PMF4-F1
#
_cell.length_a   1.000
_cell.length_b   1.000
_cell.length_c   1.000
_cell.angle_alpha   90.00
_cell.angle_beta   90.00
_cell.angle_gamma   90.00
#
_symmetry.space_group_name_H-M   'P 1'
#
loop_
_entity.id
_entity.type
_entity.pdbx_description
1 polymer ?
#
loop_
_entity_poly.entity_id
_entity_poly.type
_entity_poly.pdbx_seq_one_letter_code
_entity_poly.pdbx_strand_id
1 'polypeptide(L)'
;RIKSARAAASLLYSHGKYHEASSFLERAVNLMPSVNLRILNRDDQQHILSELSGLSSTAASVALQAGREPYHSLKLLELGRGIIMGFTIDSRSEVSDLETDYPLEFTQLQRLRLEIDSPIDETNSTTVNEMQAILARIRAFPGYAGFLLPPPREDLMEMAINGPIVVFNCTSYRSDAIIVTTSAITSLELPGLRFEETSDWMRELASFGGGGLFKRGQDNRRMKELLIWLWDAAVGPVFGYLENRKTIISEGIQASNLNRVWWIGVGQLSMAPFHAAGYHSRGSTRNTLSHAISTCIPTIKALTYARQTDFRILKKRKPRLLLVPMPKTPGATSLPGVEKEVQHICHLVAQNSIGAKVLSNPTPAEVLEQVQYNDIVHFACHGVSDTNPSDSHLVLFTPDGVGAGKLRVRDISDMVTQDAQLAYLSACSSARNTSAILADEVIHLASAFQLAGFSHTLANLWETDDNSCSEVARDFYNLLFQYQEMGDGHLRVSAAFHRAVKKFREQ
;
A
#
# COMPACT_ATOMS: atom_id res chain seq x y z
N ARG A 1 2.22 -26.84 -11.42
CA ARG A 1 3.58 -26.35 -11.78
C ARG A 1 4.20 -25.49 -10.68
N ILE A 2 3.56 -24.39 -10.27
CA ILE A 2 4.06 -23.52 -9.18
C ILE A 2 4.32 -24.31 -7.88
N LYS A 3 3.34 -25.11 -7.42
CA LYS A 3 3.50 -25.98 -6.24
C LYS A 3 4.72 -26.92 -6.37
N SER A 4 4.90 -27.55 -7.53
CA SER A 4 6.06 -28.43 -7.81
C SER A 4 7.39 -27.67 -7.81
N ALA A 5 7.44 -26.48 -8.40
CA ALA A 5 8.65 -25.64 -8.41
C ALA A 5 9.04 -25.20 -6.98
N ARG A 6 8.06 -24.85 -6.14
CA ARG A 6 8.28 -24.52 -4.73
C ARG A 6 8.85 -25.71 -3.94
N ALA A 7 8.29 -26.90 -4.13
CA ALA A 7 8.78 -28.12 -3.49
C ALA A 7 10.22 -28.46 -3.94
N ALA A 8 10.48 -28.42 -5.24
CA ALA A 8 11.82 -28.66 -5.79
C ALA A 8 12.84 -27.64 -5.26
N ALA A 9 12.48 -26.35 -5.24
CA ALA A 9 13.36 -25.31 -4.71
C ALA A 9 13.69 -25.50 -3.23
N SER A 10 12.71 -25.91 -2.40
CA SER A 10 12.95 -26.20 -0.99
C SER A 10 13.96 -27.34 -0.79
N LEU A 11 13.86 -28.42 -1.59
CA LEU A 11 14.81 -29.53 -1.55
C LEU A 11 16.20 -29.12 -2.04
N LEU A 12 16.27 -28.35 -3.13
CA LEU A 12 17.54 -27.84 -3.64
C LEU A 12 18.22 -26.90 -2.63
N TYR A 13 17.45 -26.05 -1.96
CA TYR A 13 17.96 -25.16 -0.91
C TYR A 13 18.56 -25.95 0.25
N SER A 14 17.90 -27.00 0.74
CA SER A 14 18.41 -27.80 1.86
C SER A 14 19.71 -28.55 1.53
N HIS A 15 20.01 -28.76 0.24
CA HIS A 15 21.26 -29.34 -0.25
C HIS A 15 22.30 -28.29 -0.65
N GLY A 16 22.10 -27.01 -0.30
CA GLY A 16 23.03 -25.92 -0.60
C GLY A 16 23.05 -25.47 -2.07
N LYS A 17 22.11 -25.96 -2.90
CA LYS A 17 22.02 -25.62 -4.32
C LYS A 17 21.21 -24.35 -4.56
N TYR A 18 21.68 -23.22 -4.02
CA TYR A 18 20.93 -21.96 -4.00
C TYR A 18 20.63 -21.40 -5.40
N HIS A 19 21.58 -21.48 -6.35
CA HIS A 19 21.37 -21.01 -7.71
C HIS A 19 20.26 -21.79 -8.44
N GLU A 20 20.25 -23.11 -8.30
CA GLU A 20 19.20 -23.97 -8.89
C GLU A 20 17.85 -23.66 -8.24
N ALA A 21 17.79 -23.60 -6.90
CA ALA A 21 16.59 -23.25 -6.15
C ALA A 21 16.00 -21.89 -6.57
N SER A 22 16.86 -20.88 -6.70
CA SER A 22 16.48 -19.54 -7.17
C SER A 22 15.88 -19.57 -8.58
N SER A 23 16.46 -20.34 -9.51
CA SER A 23 15.96 -20.49 -10.88
C SER A 23 14.56 -21.11 -10.93
N PHE A 24 14.29 -22.13 -10.11
CA PHE A 24 12.96 -22.74 -10.01
C PHE A 24 11.91 -21.77 -9.45
N LEU A 25 12.26 -21.02 -8.39
CA LEU A 25 11.36 -20.03 -7.80
C LEU A 25 11.09 -18.86 -8.74
N GLU A 26 12.11 -18.35 -9.44
CA GLU A 26 11.95 -17.31 -10.46
C GLU A 26 10.99 -17.76 -11.57
N ARG A 27 11.15 -18.99 -12.08
CA ARG A 27 10.23 -19.55 -13.07
C ARG A 27 8.80 -19.61 -12.54
N ALA A 28 8.61 -19.97 -11.28
CA ALA A 28 7.30 -20.00 -10.66
C ALA A 28 6.68 -18.60 -10.54
N VAL A 29 7.47 -17.59 -10.14
CA VAL A 29 7.02 -16.19 -10.02
C VAL A 29 6.63 -15.62 -11.39
N ASN A 30 7.41 -15.88 -12.43
CA ASN A 30 7.13 -15.40 -13.78
C ASN A 30 5.87 -16.01 -14.42
N LEU A 31 5.28 -17.06 -13.83
CA LEU A 31 3.98 -17.58 -14.26
C LEU A 31 2.80 -16.82 -13.67
N MET A 32 2.99 -16.04 -12.59
CA MET A 32 1.88 -15.35 -11.92
C MET A 32 1.14 -14.35 -12.84
N PRO A 33 1.81 -13.52 -13.64
CA PRO A 33 1.12 -12.61 -14.57
C PRO A 33 0.36 -13.30 -15.71
N SER A 34 0.59 -14.60 -15.92
CA SER A 34 -0.09 -15.38 -16.97
C SER A 34 -1.45 -15.95 -16.56
N VAL A 35 -1.76 -15.97 -15.26
CA VAL A 35 -3.06 -16.36 -14.73
C VAL A 35 -4.09 -15.28 -15.11
N ASN A 36 -5.23 -15.64 -15.72
CA ASN A 36 -6.22 -14.64 -16.14
C ASN A 36 -7.14 -14.23 -15.01
N LEU A 37 -6.57 -13.53 -14.03
CA LEU A 37 -7.34 -12.99 -12.93
C LEU A 37 -8.41 -11.99 -13.39
N ARG A 38 -8.27 -11.36 -14.55
CA ARG A 38 -9.14 -10.27 -15.01
C ARG A 38 -10.60 -10.69 -15.22
N ILE A 39 -10.86 -11.93 -15.65
CA ILE A 39 -12.22 -12.42 -15.94
C ILE A 39 -12.88 -12.97 -14.66
N LEU A 40 -12.08 -13.27 -13.65
CA LEU A 40 -12.55 -13.79 -12.38
C LEU A 40 -13.16 -12.68 -11.52
N ASN A 41 -14.20 -13.01 -10.77
CA ASN A 41 -14.69 -12.11 -9.73
C ASN A 41 -13.64 -11.94 -8.61
N ARG A 42 -13.80 -10.91 -7.77
CA ARG A 42 -12.84 -10.59 -6.71
C ARG A 42 -12.57 -11.74 -5.74
N ASP A 43 -13.58 -12.54 -5.43
CA ASP A 43 -13.45 -13.61 -4.46
C ASP A 43 -12.61 -14.78 -5.03
N ASP A 44 -12.79 -15.10 -6.32
CA ASP A 44 -11.98 -16.08 -7.04
C ASP A 44 -10.53 -15.60 -7.24
N GLN A 45 -10.32 -14.32 -7.57
CA GLN A 45 -8.99 -13.72 -7.64
C GLN A 45 -8.22 -13.90 -6.32
N GLN A 46 -8.87 -13.54 -5.20
CA GLN A 46 -8.30 -13.70 -3.87
C GLN A 46 -8.04 -15.18 -3.55
N HIS A 47 -8.94 -16.08 -3.90
CA HIS A 47 -8.75 -17.51 -3.66
C HIS A 47 -7.48 -18.04 -4.35
N ILE A 48 -7.30 -17.76 -5.64
CA ILE A 48 -6.11 -18.19 -6.39
C ILE A 48 -4.84 -17.60 -5.78
N LEU A 49 -4.83 -16.30 -5.48
CA LEU A 49 -3.66 -15.62 -4.93
C LEU A 49 -3.30 -16.10 -3.53
N SER A 50 -4.27 -16.56 -2.75
CA SER A 50 -4.01 -17.17 -1.45
C SER A 50 -3.16 -18.44 -1.55
N GLU A 51 -3.30 -19.22 -2.64
CA GLU A 51 -2.46 -20.40 -2.88
C GLU A 51 -1.00 -20.05 -3.24
N LEU A 52 -0.78 -18.83 -3.73
CA LEU A 52 0.51 -18.32 -4.18
C LEU A 52 1.24 -17.53 -3.08
N SER A 53 0.62 -17.37 -1.92
CA SER A 53 1.14 -16.60 -0.78
C SER A 53 2.57 -16.97 -0.39
N GLY A 54 3.41 -15.94 -0.23
CA GLY A 54 4.81 -16.05 0.17
C GLY A 54 5.77 -16.57 -0.91
N LEU A 55 5.29 -16.86 -2.14
CA LEU A 55 6.15 -17.34 -3.22
C LEU A 55 7.21 -16.31 -3.63
N SER A 56 6.80 -15.06 -3.88
CA SER A 56 7.68 -13.96 -4.27
C SER A 56 8.67 -13.59 -3.16
N SER A 57 8.18 -13.52 -1.92
CA SER A 57 8.99 -13.32 -0.72
C SER A 57 10.10 -14.38 -0.59
N THR A 58 9.75 -15.66 -0.75
CA THR A 58 10.71 -16.78 -0.74
C THR A 58 11.69 -16.68 -1.91
N ALA A 59 11.19 -16.41 -3.12
CA ALA A 59 12.01 -16.26 -4.32
C ALA A 59 13.06 -15.16 -4.17
N ALA A 60 12.67 -14.01 -3.60
CA ALA A 60 13.55 -12.87 -3.35
C ALA A 60 14.66 -13.20 -2.34
N SER A 61 14.32 -13.86 -1.23
CA SER A 61 15.31 -14.32 -0.24
C SER A 61 16.26 -15.35 -0.84
N VAL A 62 15.76 -16.39 -1.52
CA VAL A 62 16.63 -17.42 -2.11
C VAL A 62 17.52 -16.85 -3.23
N ALA A 63 17.04 -15.85 -3.98
CA ALA A 63 17.85 -15.16 -4.98
C ALA A 63 19.02 -14.39 -4.35
N LEU A 64 18.78 -13.63 -3.28
CA LEU A 64 19.89 -12.96 -2.56
C LEU A 64 20.84 -13.98 -1.94
N GLN A 65 20.33 -15.10 -1.41
CA GLN A 65 21.15 -16.18 -0.85
C GLN A 65 22.05 -16.82 -1.91
N ALA A 66 21.56 -16.92 -3.15
CA ALA A 66 22.33 -17.37 -4.30
C ALA A 66 23.29 -16.30 -4.87
N GLY A 67 23.50 -15.18 -4.17
CA GLY A 67 24.40 -14.11 -4.62
C GLY A 67 23.90 -13.35 -5.84
N ARG A 68 22.60 -13.42 -6.18
CA ARG A 68 22.03 -12.58 -7.24
C ARG A 68 21.92 -11.13 -6.76
N GLU A 69 21.92 -10.21 -7.73
CA GLU A 69 21.86 -8.79 -7.42
C GLU A 69 20.53 -8.38 -6.75
N PRO A 70 20.54 -7.35 -5.87
CA PRO A 70 19.34 -6.88 -5.18
C PRO A 70 18.19 -6.44 -6.11
N TYR A 71 18.51 -5.90 -7.30
CA TYR A 71 17.53 -5.60 -8.34
C TYR A 71 16.73 -6.84 -8.74
N HIS A 72 17.37 -8.00 -8.85
CA HIS A 72 16.69 -9.24 -9.22
C HIS A 72 15.67 -9.67 -8.16
N SER A 73 16.01 -9.54 -6.88
CA SER A 73 15.08 -9.84 -5.79
C SER A 73 13.93 -8.84 -5.71
N LEU A 74 14.20 -7.54 -5.91
CA LEU A 74 13.15 -6.52 -6.01
C LEU A 74 12.18 -6.81 -7.16
N LYS A 75 12.73 -7.21 -8.31
CA LYS A 75 11.95 -7.60 -9.50
C LYS A 75 10.96 -8.72 -9.19
N LEU A 76 11.37 -9.74 -8.44
CA LEU A 76 10.52 -10.86 -8.04
C LEU A 76 9.41 -10.43 -7.06
N LEU A 77 9.70 -9.48 -6.17
CA LEU A 77 8.72 -8.90 -5.26
C LEU A 77 7.67 -8.06 -6.00
N GLU A 78 8.10 -7.19 -6.92
CA GLU A 78 7.18 -6.35 -7.72
C GLU A 78 6.29 -7.19 -8.64
N LEU A 79 6.77 -8.34 -9.13
CA LEU A 79 5.97 -9.28 -9.94
C LEU A 79 4.91 -10.04 -9.15
N GLY A 80 5.17 -10.27 -7.86
CA GLY A 80 4.40 -11.21 -7.06
C GLY A 80 3.65 -10.60 -5.90
N ARG A 81 3.47 -9.27 -5.90
CA ARG A 81 2.73 -8.52 -4.89
C ARG A 81 1.81 -7.51 -5.55
N GLY A 82 0.69 -7.22 -4.90
CA GLY A 82 -0.34 -6.33 -5.41
C GLY A 82 -0.78 -6.73 -6.82
N ILE A 83 -0.90 -8.03 -7.09
CA ILE A 83 -1.18 -8.55 -8.44
C ILE A 83 -2.55 -8.03 -8.90
N ILE A 84 -3.56 -8.07 -8.03
CA ILE A 84 -4.90 -7.51 -8.31
C ILE A 84 -4.82 -6.02 -8.68
N MET A 85 -4.07 -5.26 -7.88
CA MET A 85 -3.89 -3.83 -8.08
C MET A 85 -3.13 -3.56 -9.38
N GLY A 86 -2.05 -4.30 -9.64
CA GLY A 86 -1.24 -4.21 -10.85
C GLY A 86 -2.06 -4.46 -12.11
N PHE A 87 -2.88 -5.52 -12.13
CA PHE A 87 -3.79 -5.78 -13.24
C PHE A 87 -4.82 -4.67 -13.43
N THR A 88 -5.35 -4.11 -12.34
CA THR A 88 -6.32 -3.00 -12.42
C THR A 88 -5.65 -1.76 -13.02
N ILE A 89 -4.42 -1.44 -12.61
CA ILE A 89 -3.61 -0.35 -13.18
C ILE A 89 -3.35 -0.58 -14.68
N ASP A 90 -2.84 -1.76 -15.06
CA ASP A 90 -2.52 -2.08 -16.47
C ASP A 90 -3.74 -2.06 -17.37
N SER A 91 -4.90 -2.44 -16.84
CA SER A 91 -6.15 -2.45 -17.58
C SER A 91 -6.62 -1.04 -17.97
N ARG A 92 -6.17 -0.02 -17.24
CA ARG A 92 -6.55 1.38 -17.44
C ARG A 92 -5.56 2.14 -18.33
N SER A 93 -4.34 1.63 -18.54
CA SER A 93 -3.30 2.33 -19.31
C SER A 93 -2.72 1.55 -20.48
N GLU A 94 -2.58 0.21 -20.43
CA GLU A 94 -1.81 -0.54 -21.45
C GLU A 94 -2.66 -1.56 -22.21
N VAL A 95 -3.61 -2.21 -21.53
CA VAL A 95 -4.39 -3.28 -22.15
C VAL A 95 -5.54 -2.74 -23.01
N SER A 96 -6.10 -1.58 -22.65
CA SER A 96 -7.06 -0.85 -23.51
C SER A 96 -6.41 -0.42 -24.82
N ASP A 97 -5.14 -0.01 -24.75
CA ASP A 97 -4.38 0.37 -25.92
C ASP A 97 -4.05 -0.87 -26.76
N LEU A 98 -3.67 -2.01 -26.15
CA LEU A 98 -3.39 -3.25 -26.89
C LEU A 98 -4.62 -3.79 -27.64
N GLU A 99 -5.80 -3.72 -27.02
CA GLU A 99 -7.06 -4.11 -27.65
C GLU A 99 -7.37 -3.23 -28.87
N THR A 100 -6.98 -1.95 -28.82
CA THR A 100 -7.19 -0.98 -29.89
C THR A 100 -6.14 -1.11 -31.00
N ASP A 101 -4.86 -1.19 -30.62
CA ASP A 101 -3.70 -1.13 -31.52
C ASP A 101 -3.39 -2.49 -32.16
N TYR A 102 -3.58 -3.59 -31.42
CA TYR A 102 -3.22 -4.96 -31.81
C TYR A 102 -4.31 -5.98 -31.40
N PRO A 103 -5.54 -5.87 -31.96
CA PRO A 103 -6.71 -6.67 -31.54
C PRO A 103 -6.54 -8.18 -31.73
N LEU A 104 -5.74 -8.62 -32.70
CA LEU A 104 -5.48 -10.04 -32.96
C LEU A 104 -4.66 -10.67 -31.85
N GLU A 105 -3.55 -10.02 -31.48
CA GLU A 105 -2.68 -10.45 -30.38
C GLU A 105 -3.39 -10.37 -29.04
N PHE A 106 -4.22 -9.35 -28.82
CA PHE A 106 -5.10 -9.26 -27.66
C PHE A 106 -6.06 -10.45 -27.58
N THR A 107 -6.77 -10.76 -28.68
CA THR A 107 -7.70 -11.89 -28.75
C THR A 107 -6.99 -13.22 -28.50
N GLN A 108 -5.80 -13.41 -29.08
CA GLN A 108 -4.99 -14.62 -28.88
C GLN A 108 -4.52 -14.74 -27.42
N LEU A 109 -4.09 -13.64 -26.81
CA LEU A 109 -3.72 -13.59 -25.39
C LEU A 109 -4.89 -13.97 -24.49
N GLN A 110 -6.09 -13.44 -24.75
CA GLN A 110 -7.30 -13.76 -23.98
C GLN A 110 -7.71 -15.22 -24.14
N ARG A 111 -7.63 -15.77 -25.35
CA ARG A 111 -7.90 -17.18 -25.60
C ARG A 111 -6.96 -18.10 -24.81
N LEU A 112 -5.64 -17.88 -24.93
CA LEU A 112 -4.65 -18.70 -24.24
C LEU A 112 -4.79 -18.63 -22.72
N ARG A 113 -5.18 -17.46 -22.22
CA ARG A 113 -5.51 -17.22 -20.82
C ARG A 113 -6.70 -18.07 -20.34
N LEU A 114 -7.79 -18.11 -21.12
CA LEU A 114 -8.96 -18.96 -20.83
C LEU A 114 -8.62 -20.45 -20.86
N GLU A 115 -7.77 -20.86 -21.82
CA GLU A 115 -7.30 -22.25 -21.92
C GLU A 115 -6.42 -22.67 -20.72
N ILE A 116 -5.61 -21.75 -20.19
CA ILE A 116 -4.78 -22.00 -18.99
C ILE A 116 -5.63 -22.13 -17.72
N ASP A 117 -6.73 -21.38 -17.62
CA ASP A 117 -7.59 -21.34 -16.43
C ASP A 117 -8.68 -22.43 -16.40
N SER A 118 -8.78 -23.25 -17.46
CA SER A 118 -9.74 -24.35 -17.53
C SER A 118 -9.37 -25.49 -16.56
N PRO A 119 -10.32 -26.06 -15.79
CA PRO A 119 -10.04 -27.14 -14.86
C PRO A 119 -9.54 -28.39 -15.61
N ILE A 120 -8.31 -28.76 -15.25
CA ILE A 120 -7.41 -29.81 -15.74
C ILE A 120 -8.07 -31.02 -16.42
N ASP A 121 -7.72 -31.22 -17.70
CA ASP A 121 -7.13 -32.48 -18.17
C ASP A 121 -6.07 -32.27 -19.28
N GLU A 122 -5.99 -31.09 -19.92
CA GLU A 122 -5.01 -30.83 -21.00
C GLU A 122 -4.36 -29.43 -20.98
N THR A 123 -3.91 -28.90 -19.84
CA THR A 123 -2.99 -27.73 -19.88
C THR A 123 -1.60 -28.18 -20.35
N ASN A 124 -1.49 -28.43 -21.65
CA ASN A 124 -0.29 -28.96 -22.30
C ASN A 124 0.88 -27.97 -22.18
N SER A 125 2.12 -28.47 -22.15
CA SER A 125 3.32 -27.62 -22.23
C SER A 125 3.26 -26.64 -23.40
N THR A 126 2.56 -27.02 -24.46
CA THR A 126 2.29 -26.25 -25.67
C THR A 126 1.58 -24.92 -25.36
N THR A 127 0.47 -24.91 -24.62
CA THR A 127 -0.29 -23.68 -24.32
C THR A 127 0.53 -22.66 -23.53
N VAL A 128 1.37 -23.12 -22.59
CA VAL A 128 2.27 -22.23 -21.84
C VAL A 128 3.40 -21.67 -22.73
N ASN A 129 3.92 -22.49 -23.65
CA ASN A 129 4.90 -22.02 -24.62
C ASN A 129 4.29 -21.03 -25.61
N GLU A 130 3.05 -21.25 -26.04
CA GLU A 130 2.27 -20.33 -26.87
C GLU A 130 1.98 -19.02 -26.13
N MET A 131 1.65 -19.09 -24.84
CA MET A 131 1.50 -17.91 -23.97
C MET A 131 2.82 -17.11 -23.91
N GLN A 132 3.96 -17.79 -23.74
CA GLN A 132 5.25 -17.12 -23.75
C GLN A 132 5.57 -16.50 -25.12
N ALA A 133 5.23 -17.17 -26.22
CA ALA A 133 5.44 -16.68 -27.57
C ALA A 133 4.57 -15.44 -27.87
N ILE A 134 3.29 -15.44 -27.49
CA ILE A 134 2.41 -14.28 -27.69
C ILE A 134 2.87 -13.09 -26.83
N LEU A 135 3.27 -13.32 -25.57
CA LEU A 135 3.82 -12.25 -24.72
C LEU A 135 5.12 -11.70 -25.29
N ALA A 136 6.00 -12.54 -25.83
CA ALA A 136 7.23 -12.09 -26.50
C ALA A 136 6.93 -11.27 -27.75
N ARG A 137 5.91 -11.65 -28.53
CA ARG A 137 5.46 -10.91 -29.71
C ARG A 137 4.86 -9.56 -29.33
N ILE A 138 3.98 -9.50 -28.33
CA ILE A 138 3.42 -8.24 -27.82
C ILE A 138 4.54 -7.30 -27.39
N ARG A 139 5.55 -7.80 -26.67
CA ARG A 139 6.69 -7.00 -26.21
C ARG A 139 7.61 -6.50 -27.33
N ALA A 140 7.50 -7.03 -28.54
CA ALA A 140 8.23 -6.51 -29.68
C ALA A 140 7.55 -5.29 -30.32
N PHE A 141 6.30 -4.98 -29.96
CA PHE A 141 5.60 -3.80 -30.47
C PHE A 141 6.14 -2.50 -29.85
N PRO A 142 6.22 -1.40 -30.61
CA PRO A 142 6.54 -0.09 -30.07
C PRO A 142 5.59 0.27 -28.92
N GLY A 143 6.14 0.66 -27.77
CA GLY A 143 5.36 0.99 -26.57
C GLY A 143 5.03 -0.18 -25.64
N TYR A 144 5.23 -1.44 -26.07
CA TYR A 144 4.85 -2.63 -25.30
C TYR A 144 6.03 -3.44 -24.74
N ALA A 145 7.27 -2.93 -24.83
CA ALA A 145 8.46 -3.64 -24.36
C ALA A 145 8.38 -4.08 -22.89
N GLY A 146 7.68 -3.30 -22.05
CA GLY A 146 7.41 -3.59 -20.64
C GLY A 146 6.15 -4.41 -20.35
N PHE A 147 5.40 -4.84 -21.36
CA PHE A 147 4.07 -5.44 -21.17
C PHE A 147 4.09 -6.65 -20.22
N LEU A 148 3.39 -6.54 -19.09
CA LEU A 148 3.36 -7.53 -18.00
C LEU A 148 4.76 -7.92 -17.49
N LEU A 149 5.73 -7.03 -17.63
CA LEU A 149 7.04 -7.14 -17.01
C LEU A 149 7.13 -6.14 -15.86
N PRO A 150 7.94 -6.44 -14.84
CA PRO A 150 8.28 -5.45 -13.84
C PRO A 150 9.12 -4.34 -14.49
N PRO A 151 9.10 -3.12 -13.94
CA PRO A 151 9.85 -2.00 -14.51
C PRO A 151 11.36 -2.30 -14.60
N PRO A 152 12.05 -1.74 -15.61
CA PRO A 152 13.50 -1.82 -15.70
C PRO A 152 14.17 -1.14 -14.48
N ARG A 153 15.45 -1.42 -14.28
CA ARG A 153 16.19 -0.95 -13.10
C ARG A 153 16.13 0.56 -12.97
N GLU A 154 16.31 1.25 -14.08
CA GLU A 154 16.40 2.69 -14.19
C GLU A 154 15.09 3.34 -13.73
N ASP A 155 13.95 2.84 -14.20
CA ASP A 155 12.62 3.34 -13.83
C ASP A 155 12.34 3.14 -12.32
N LEU A 156 12.74 2.00 -11.75
CA LEU A 156 12.62 1.79 -10.29
C LEU A 156 13.47 2.77 -9.50
N MET A 157 14.68 3.08 -9.98
CA MET A 157 15.59 4.04 -9.34
C MET A 157 15.09 5.48 -9.47
N GLU A 158 14.48 5.84 -10.60
CA GLU A 158 13.85 7.16 -10.80
C GLU A 158 12.73 7.40 -9.78
N MET A 159 12.00 6.35 -9.40
CA MET A 159 10.95 6.47 -8.37
C MET A 159 11.50 6.90 -7.00
N ALA A 160 12.80 6.73 -6.73
CA ALA A 160 13.45 7.17 -5.50
C ALA A 160 13.93 8.65 -5.52
N ILE A 161 13.58 9.45 -6.55
CA ILE A 161 13.99 10.86 -6.64
C ILE A 161 13.51 11.72 -5.46
N ASN A 162 12.33 11.39 -4.91
CA ASN A 162 11.74 12.05 -3.74
C ASN A 162 12.02 11.26 -2.45
N GLY A 163 13.20 10.65 -2.34
CA GLY A 163 13.67 9.91 -1.18
C GLY A 163 13.73 8.38 -1.38
N PRO A 164 14.53 7.67 -0.58
CA PRO A 164 14.77 6.25 -0.74
C PRO A 164 13.49 5.41 -0.54
N ILE A 165 13.42 4.31 -1.28
CA ILE A 165 12.38 3.28 -1.11
C ILE A 165 13.02 2.09 -0.40
N VAL A 166 12.44 1.68 0.72
CA VAL A 166 12.92 0.59 1.57
C VAL A 166 11.90 -0.53 1.57
N VAL A 167 12.32 -1.70 1.07
CA VAL A 167 11.50 -2.91 0.98
C VAL A 167 12.00 -3.92 1.99
N PHE A 168 11.21 -4.20 3.02
CA PHE A 168 11.53 -5.22 4.02
C PHE A 168 10.94 -6.57 3.64
N ASN A 169 11.80 -7.58 3.55
CA ASN A 169 11.42 -8.97 3.30
C ASN A 169 11.98 -9.86 4.41
N CYS A 170 11.14 -10.73 4.97
CA CYS A 170 11.51 -11.62 6.07
C CYS A 170 10.99 -13.03 5.78
N THR A 171 11.89 -14.00 5.74
CA THR A 171 11.58 -15.42 5.50
C THR A 171 12.38 -16.29 6.44
N SER A 172 12.07 -17.59 6.50
CA SER A 172 12.89 -18.58 7.21
C SER A 172 14.30 -18.77 6.62
N TYR A 173 14.57 -18.24 5.43
CA TYR A 173 15.87 -18.36 4.75
C TYR A 173 16.81 -17.21 5.12
N ARG A 174 16.29 -15.98 5.05
CA ARG A 174 16.99 -14.73 5.37
C ARG A 174 16.02 -13.56 5.43
N SER A 175 16.47 -12.48 6.06
CA SER A 175 15.74 -11.23 6.20
C SER A 175 16.57 -10.05 5.70
N ASP A 176 15.94 -9.16 4.96
CA ASP A 176 16.63 -8.10 4.22
C ASP A 176 15.80 -6.83 4.13
N ALA A 177 16.50 -5.69 4.07
CA ALA A 177 16.00 -4.47 3.48
C ALA A 177 16.62 -4.28 2.09
N ILE A 178 15.80 -4.30 1.05
CA ILE A 178 16.21 -3.85 -0.28
C ILE A 178 15.97 -2.34 -0.35
N ILE A 179 17.02 -1.58 -0.61
CA ILE A 179 17.03 -0.12 -0.60
C ILE A 179 17.25 0.38 -2.02
N VAL A 180 16.29 1.15 -2.51
CA VAL A 180 16.32 1.80 -3.83
C VAL A 180 16.61 3.28 -3.63
N THR A 181 17.64 3.76 -4.32
CA THR A 181 18.00 5.18 -4.42
C THR A 181 18.15 5.54 -5.90
N THR A 182 18.27 6.83 -6.21
CA THR A 182 18.56 7.29 -7.58
C THR A 182 19.91 6.82 -8.11
N SER A 183 20.81 6.32 -7.24
CA SER A 183 22.17 5.91 -7.61
C SER A 183 22.37 4.39 -7.67
N ALA A 184 21.61 3.62 -6.88
CA ALA A 184 21.76 2.17 -6.79
C ALA A 184 20.55 1.50 -6.14
N ILE A 185 20.42 0.20 -6.43
CA ILE A 185 19.57 -0.76 -5.70
C ILE A 185 20.49 -1.68 -4.91
N THR A 186 20.39 -1.65 -3.59
CA THR A 186 21.25 -2.40 -2.66
C THR A 186 20.43 -3.25 -1.70
N SER A 187 21.04 -4.26 -1.09
CA SER A 187 20.43 -5.03 0.00
C SER A 187 21.24 -4.88 1.29
N LEU A 188 20.54 -4.77 2.41
CA LEU A 188 21.07 -4.83 3.76
C LEU A 188 20.47 -6.05 4.45
N GLU A 189 21.30 -7.01 4.85
CA GLU A 189 20.86 -8.16 5.63
C GLU A 189 20.51 -7.73 7.06
N LEU A 190 19.40 -8.25 7.60
CA LEU A 190 18.83 -7.89 8.90
C LEU A 190 18.73 -9.11 9.81
N PRO A 191 19.84 -9.59 10.41
CA PRO A 191 19.84 -10.80 11.21
C PRO A 191 19.00 -10.70 12.49
N GLY A 192 18.74 -9.47 12.97
CA GLY A 192 17.84 -9.22 14.10
C GLY A 192 16.35 -9.39 13.75
N LEU A 193 15.97 -9.30 12.48
CA LEU A 193 14.60 -9.44 12.00
C LEU A 193 14.28 -10.91 11.73
N ARG A 194 14.13 -11.70 12.80
CA ARG A 194 13.91 -13.15 12.68
C ARG A 194 12.46 -13.47 12.28
N PHE A 195 12.27 -14.48 11.43
CA PHE A 195 10.96 -14.83 10.89
C PHE A 195 9.93 -15.28 11.93
N GLU A 196 10.32 -16.12 12.88
CA GLU A 196 9.43 -16.61 13.94
C GLU A 196 8.99 -15.47 14.87
N GLU A 197 9.94 -14.65 15.32
CA GLU A 197 9.65 -13.48 16.15
C GLU A 197 8.80 -12.43 15.42
N THR A 198 9.06 -12.23 14.12
CA THR A 198 8.22 -11.39 13.26
C THR A 198 6.79 -11.94 13.17
N SER A 199 6.64 -13.26 12.96
CA SER A 199 5.34 -13.92 12.90
C SER A 199 4.55 -13.72 14.21
N ASP A 200 5.23 -13.83 15.34
CA ASP A 200 4.63 -13.65 16.66
C ASP A 200 4.18 -12.21 16.89
N TRP A 201 5.05 -11.23 16.61
CA TRP A 201 4.71 -9.81 16.73
C TRP A 201 3.57 -9.39 15.80
N MET A 202 3.57 -9.86 14.55
CA MET A 202 2.51 -9.49 13.60
C MET A 202 1.17 -10.16 13.94
N ARG A 203 1.20 -11.40 14.46
CA ARG A 203 -0.01 -12.06 14.99
C ARG A 203 -0.56 -11.32 16.20
N GLU A 204 0.31 -10.86 17.09
CA GLU A 204 -0.10 -10.08 18.25
C GLU A 204 -0.64 -8.70 17.85
N LEU A 205 0.03 -8.00 16.92
CA LEU A 205 -0.43 -6.74 16.35
C LEU A 205 -1.84 -6.86 15.76
N ALA A 206 -2.12 -7.98 15.08
CA ALA A 206 -3.45 -8.30 14.56
C ALA A 206 -4.51 -8.57 15.67
N SER A 207 -4.11 -8.74 16.93
CA SER A 207 -5.06 -8.86 18.06
C SER A 207 -5.34 -7.53 18.78
N PHE A 208 -4.61 -6.47 18.43
CA PHE A 208 -4.81 -5.15 19.03
C PHE A 208 -6.12 -4.50 18.57
N GLY A 209 -6.71 -3.74 19.49
CA GLY A 209 -8.01 -3.08 19.31
C GLY A 209 -9.17 -3.90 19.87
N GLY A 210 -10.32 -3.25 20.03
CA GLY A 210 -11.48 -3.82 20.72
C GLY A 210 -11.26 -4.05 22.23
N GLY A 211 -12.36 -4.22 22.96
CA GLY A 211 -12.35 -4.46 24.40
C GLY A 211 -12.29 -3.19 25.26
N GLY A 212 -12.29 -3.38 26.59
CA GLY A 212 -12.33 -2.27 27.55
C GLY A 212 -10.97 -1.62 27.83
N LEU A 213 -10.99 -0.61 28.71
CA LEU A 213 -9.82 0.19 29.12
C LEU A 213 -8.58 -0.64 29.50
N PHE A 214 -8.77 -1.76 30.21
CA PHE A 214 -7.67 -2.64 30.62
C PHE A 214 -6.95 -3.27 29.41
N LYS A 215 -7.70 -3.76 28.41
CA LYS A 215 -7.13 -4.32 27.19
C LYS A 215 -6.39 -3.24 26.41
N ARG A 216 -6.98 -2.05 26.25
CA ARG A 216 -6.32 -0.90 25.62
C ARG A 216 -4.98 -0.55 26.29
N GLY A 217 -4.92 -0.61 27.62
CA GLY A 217 -3.67 -0.39 28.37
C GLY A 217 -2.62 -1.49 28.13
N GLN A 218 -3.03 -2.75 28.00
CA GLN A 218 -2.15 -3.86 27.67
C GLN A 218 -1.64 -3.77 26.22
N ASP A 219 -2.55 -3.57 25.26
CA ASP A 219 -2.24 -3.37 23.84
C ASP A 219 -1.23 -2.23 23.67
N ASN A 220 -1.41 -1.11 24.38
CA ASN A 220 -0.48 0.02 24.34
C ASN A 220 0.93 -0.32 24.88
N ARG A 221 1.04 -1.19 25.90
CA ARG A 221 2.36 -1.63 26.40
C ARG A 221 3.05 -2.54 25.38
N ARG A 222 2.31 -3.54 24.87
CA ARG A 222 2.84 -4.49 23.88
C ARG A 222 3.18 -3.82 22.55
N MET A 223 2.39 -2.83 22.13
CA MET A 223 2.73 -1.98 20.99
C MET A 223 4.07 -1.27 21.19
N LYS A 224 4.34 -0.69 22.36
CA LYS A 224 5.63 -0.04 22.63
C LYS A 224 6.81 -1.01 22.52
N GLU A 225 6.65 -2.23 23.04
CA GLU A 225 7.67 -3.27 22.94
C GLU A 225 7.92 -3.69 21.49
N LEU A 226 6.85 -3.88 20.71
CA LEU A 226 6.92 -4.15 19.27
C LEU A 226 7.64 -3.02 18.53
N LEU A 227 7.31 -1.76 18.81
CA LEU A 227 7.93 -0.60 18.13
C LEU A 227 9.42 -0.47 18.44
N ILE A 228 9.85 -0.80 19.66
CA ILE A 228 11.28 -0.84 20.04
C ILE A 228 11.98 -1.98 19.30
N TRP A 229 11.40 -3.19 19.32
CA TRP A 229 11.94 -4.33 18.60
C TRP A 229 12.07 -4.03 17.09
N LEU A 230 11.03 -3.48 16.46
CA LEU A 230 11.03 -3.18 15.03
C LEU A 230 12.09 -2.15 14.66
N TRP A 231 12.38 -1.22 15.57
CA TRP A 231 13.48 -0.28 15.41
C TRP A 231 14.84 -0.96 15.47
N ASP A 232 15.11 -1.74 16.52
CA ASP A 232 16.43 -2.36 16.68
C ASP A 232 16.69 -3.47 15.64
N ALA A 233 15.66 -4.21 15.24
CA ALA A 233 15.77 -5.33 14.30
C ALA A 233 15.80 -4.91 12.83
N ALA A 234 15.16 -3.80 12.47
CA ALA A 234 14.93 -3.44 11.06
C ALA A 234 15.17 -1.95 10.75
N VAL A 235 14.43 -1.04 11.37
CA VAL A 235 14.39 0.36 10.93
C VAL A 235 15.66 1.13 11.29
N GLY A 236 16.17 0.98 12.51
CA GLY A 236 17.43 1.57 12.98
C GLY A 236 18.65 1.18 12.13
N PRO A 237 18.87 -0.11 11.84
CA PRO A 237 19.90 -0.55 10.90
C PRO A 237 19.81 0.11 9.51
N VAL A 238 18.60 0.28 8.97
CA VAL A 238 18.40 0.97 7.68
C VAL A 238 18.77 2.45 7.78
N PHE A 239 18.37 3.16 8.85
CA PHE A 239 18.77 4.55 9.05
C PHE A 239 20.30 4.69 9.16
N GLY A 240 20.96 3.82 9.93
CA GLY A 240 22.42 3.80 10.02
C GLY A 240 23.09 3.55 8.66
N TYR A 241 22.52 2.66 7.84
CA TYR A 241 23.01 2.43 6.47
C TYR A 241 22.86 3.66 5.56
N LEU A 242 21.69 4.30 5.58
CA LEU A 242 21.39 5.48 4.75
C LEU A 242 22.23 6.70 5.16
N GLU A 243 22.46 6.90 6.47
CA GLU A 243 23.31 7.96 7.01
C GLU A 243 24.78 7.75 6.63
N ASN A 244 25.31 6.53 6.78
CA ASN A 244 26.67 6.19 6.39
C ASN A 244 26.94 6.43 4.90
N ARG A 245 25.92 6.27 4.06
CA ARG A 245 25.97 6.56 2.62
C ARG A 245 25.61 8.00 2.26
N LYS A 246 25.36 8.87 3.24
CA LYS A 246 24.93 10.27 3.05
C LYS A 246 23.68 10.40 2.17
N THR A 247 22.85 9.36 2.12
CA THR A 247 21.58 9.34 1.39
C THR A 247 20.52 10.13 2.15
N ILE A 248 20.63 10.14 3.48
CA ILE A 248 19.86 11.01 4.37
C ILE A 248 20.82 11.72 5.30
N ILE A 249 20.41 12.89 5.78
CA ILE A 249 21.13 13.67 6.80
C ILE A 249 20.27 13.59 8.07
N SER A 250 20.88 13.38 9.24
CA SER A 250 20.16 13.27 10.53
C SER A 250 20.60 14.30 11.58
N GLU A 251 21.75 14.96 11.41
CA GLU A 251 22.27 15.95 12.38
C GLU A 251 21.76 17.37 12.09
N GLY A 252 21.30 18.08 13.13
CA GLY A 252 20.98 19.52 13.08
C GLY A 252 19.68 19.89 12.36
N ILE A 253 18.82 18.93 12.01
CA ILE A 253 17.64 19.15 11.19
C ILE A 253 16.46 19.69 12.01
N GLN A 254 16.00 20.89 11.66
CA GLN A 254 14.65 21.34 12.01
C GLN A 254 13.62 20.50 11.24
N ALA A 255 12.41 20.33 11.77
CA ALA A 255 11.35 19.51 11.15
C ALA A 255 10.99 19.89 9.69
N SER A 256 11.49 21.02 9.17
CA SER A 256 11.40 21.45 7.77
C SER A 256 12.35 20.74 6.80
N ASN A 257 13.45 20.14 7.26
CA ASN A 257 14.47 19.56 6.37
C ASN A 257 14.56 18.01 6.44
N LEU A 258 13.52 17.35 6.96
CA LEU A 258 13.48 15.88 7.00
C LEU A 258 13.31 15.30 5.61
N ASN A 259 14.09 14.25 5.31
CA ASN A 259 13.94 13.49 4.08
C ASN A 259 12.68 12.63 4.12
N ARG A 260 12.05 12.43 2.96
CA ARG A 260 10.97 11.46 2.81
C ARG A 260 11.55 10.06 2.66
N VAL A 261 10.90 9.06 3.26
CA VAL A 261 11.23 7.64 3.08
C VAL A 261 9.97 6.87 2.74
N TRP A 262 10.07 6.01 1.73
CA TRP A 262 8.98 5.15 1.27
C TRP A 262 9.16 3.74 1.81
N TRP A 263 8.13 3.19 2.45
CA TRP A 263 8.16 1.89 3.10
C TRP A 263 7.31 0.87 2.34
N ILE A 264 7.90 -0.29 2.06
CA ILE A 264 7.20 -1.47 1.53
C ILE A 264 7.47 -2.64 2.48
N GLY A 265 6.42 -3.21 3.05
CA GLY A 265 6.49 -4.45 3.82
C GLY A 265 6.03 -5.65 2.99
N VAL A 266 6.80 -6.73 2.99
CA VAL A 266 6.46 -7.97 2.27
C VAL A 266 5.86 -9.01 3.23
N GLY A 267 4.83 -9.71 2.78
CA GLY A 267 4.15 -10.76 3.52
C GLY A 267 3.64 -10.26 4.87
N GLN A 268 4.04 -10.91 5.95
CA GLN A 268 3.64 -10.55 7.31
C GLN A 268 4.03 -9.12 7.71
N LEU A 269 5.05 -8.55 7.08
CA LEU A 269 5.51 -7.18 7.34
C LEU A 269 4.68 -6.11 6.61
N SER A 270 3.74 -6.48 5.74
CA SER A 270 2.85 -5.53 5.02
C SER A 270 2.13 -4.56 5.95
N MET A 271 1.83 -5.00 7.18
CA MET A 271 1.14 -4.25 8.22
C MET A 271 2.07 -3.68 9.31
N ALA A 272 3.39 -3.85 9.18
CA ALA A 272 4.34 -3.41 10.19
C ALA A 272 4.42 -1.87 10.26
N PRO A 273 4.36 -1.27 11.46
CA PRO A 273 4.33 0.18 11.62
C PRO A 273 5.73 0.83 11.55
N PHE A 274 6.44 0.66 10.42
CA PHE A 274 7.80 1.17 10.24
C PHE A 274 7.93 2.68 10.52
N HIS A 275 6.91 3.45 10.15
CA HIS A 275 6.79 4.89 10.38
C HIS A 275 6.73 5.28 11.88
N ALA A 276 6.37 4.34 12.75
CA ALA A 276 6.28 4.53 14.19
C ALA A 276 7.34 3.76 14.97
N ALA A 277 8.21 2.97 14.32
CA ALA A 277 9.26 2.22 14.99
C ALA A 277 10.17 3.16 15.82
N GLY A 278 10.49 2.74 17.05
CA GLY A 278 11.47 3.44 17.87
C GLY A 278 11.18 3.49 19.36
N TYR A 279 12.08 4.17 20.03
CA TYR A 279 12.02 4.51 21.44
C TYR A 279 11.21 5.80 21.61
N HIS A 280 10.06 5.68 22.29
CA HIS A 280 9.11 6.77 22.51
C HIS A 280 9.14 7.33 23.95
N SER A 281 10.25 7.19 24.65
CA SER A 281 10.48 7.92 25.90
C SER A 281 10.61 9.42 25.61
N ARG A 282 10.22 10.27 26.58
CA ARG A 282 10.27 11.72 26.44
C ARG A 282 11.69 12.18 26.06
N GLY A 283 11.81 12.94 24.96
CA GLY A 283 13.08 13.46 24.46
C GLY A 283 13.90 12.49 23.59
N SER A 284 13.46 11.24 23.41
CA SER A 284 14.13 10.30 22.53
C SER A 284 14.00 10.70 21.05
N THR A 285 15.13 10.69 20.34
CA THR A 285 15.20 10.83 18.88
C THR A 285 15.42 9.50 18.16
N ARG A 286 15.64 8.39 18.90
CA ARG A 286 15.80 7.03 18.32
C ARG A 286 14.45 6.46 17.86
N ASN A 287 13.80 7.12 16.92
CA ASN A 287 12.51 6.74 16.34
C ASN A 287 12.33 7.31 14.94
N THR A 288 11.59 6.61 14.09
CA THR A 288 11.40 6.99 12.68
C THR A 288 10.86 8.41 12.52
N LEU A 289 9.93 8.83 13.38
CA LEU A 289 9.32 10.17 13.32
C LEU A 289 10.34 11.31 13.52
N SER A 290 11.50 11.04 14.13
CA SER A 290 12.54 12.05 14.30
C SER A 290 13.49 12.14 13.10
N HIS A 291 13.52 11.13 12.23
CA HIS A 291 14.49 11.01 11.14
C HIS A 291 13.88 11.13 9.73
N ALA A 292 12.57 10.86 9.56
CA ALA A 292 11.97 10.87 8.22
C ALA A 292 10.48 11.22 8.18
N ILE A 293 10.08 11.84 7.07
CA ILE A 293 8.68 11.90 6.64
C ILE A 293 8.36 10.55 5.98
N SER A 294 7.54 9.74 6.64
CA SER A 294 7.24 8.38 6.19
C SER A 294 6.06 8.32 5.23
N THR A 295 6.14 7.45 4.21
CA THR A 295 4.99 7.07 3.37
C THR A 295 5.02 5.58 3.10
N CYS A 296 3.93 4.88 3.32
CA CYS A 296 3.80 3.47 2.94
C CYS A 296 3.23 3.38 1.52
N ILE A 297 3.78 2.49 0.70
CA ILE A 297 3.26 2.18 -0.63
C ILE A 297 3.13 0.67 -0.80
N PRO A 298 2.12 0.16 -1.52
CA PRO A 298 1.99 -1.28 -1.70
C PRO A 298 3.09 -1.87 -2.59
N THR A 299 3.37 -1.20 -3.72
CA THR A 299 4.39 -1.56 -4.73
C THR A 299 4.97 -0.30 -5.37
N ILE A 300 6.13 -0.41 -6.03
CA ILE A 300 6.71 0.70 -6.79
C ILE A 300 5.85 1.04 -8.02
N LYS A 301 5.20 0.04 -8.61
CA LYS A 301 4.19 0.26 -9.66
C LYS A 301 3.04 1.16 -9.20
N ALA A 302 2.54 0.96 -7.99
CA ALA A 302 1.47 1.80 -7.42
C ALA A 302 1.92 3.24 -7.17
N LEU A 303 3.17 3.42 -6.77
CA LEU A 303 3.79 4.74 -6.64
C LEU A 303 3.91 5.43 -8.00
N THR A 304 4.30 4.68 -9.03
CA THR A 304 4.39 5.18 -10.41
C THR A 304 3.03 5.66 -10.88
N TYR A 305 1.98 4.84 -10.72
CA TYR A 305 0.60 5.21 -11.04
C TYR A 305 0.14 6.47 -10.27
N ALA A 306 0.40 6.55 -8.96
CA ALA A 306 0.01 7.71 -8.15
C ALA A 306 0.72 9.01 -8.56
N ARG A 307 1.89 8.92 -9.20
CA ARG A 307 2.70 10.05 -9.69
C ARG A 307 2.37 10.47 -11.13
N GLN A 308 1.57 9.69 -11.87
CA GLN A 308 1.08 10.13 -13.19
C GLN A 308 0.20 11.37 -13.07
N THR A 309 -0.42 11.57 -11.91
CA THR A 309 -1.22 12.74 -11.58
C THR A 309 -0.39 13.76 -10.80
N ASP A 310 -0.17 14.94 -11.39
CA ASP A 310 0.40 16.08 -10.66
C ASP A 310 -0.48 16.50 -9.49
N PHE A 311 0.12 16.79 -8.33
CA PHE A 311 -0.62 17.40 -7.24
C PHE A 311 -0.98 18.87 -7.54
N ARG A 312 -2.26 19.15 -7.81
CA ARG A 312 -2.74 20.43 -8.35
C ARG A 312 -3.76 21.17 -7.46
N ILE A 313 -4.20 20.60 -6.34
CA ILE A 313 -5.22 21.21 -5.44
C ILE A 313 -4.94 22.69 -5.18
N LEU A 314 -3.69 23.04 -4.88
CA LEU A 314 -3.29 24.38 -4.47
C LEU A 314 -3.09 25.35 -5.65
N LYS A 315 -2.98 24.81 -6.87
CA LYS A 315 -2.86 25.58 -8.12
C LYS A 315 -4.21 25.71 -8.84
N LYS A 316 -5.19 24.85 -8.50
CA LYS A 316 -6.51 24.81 -9.13
C LYS A 316 -7.37 25.99 -8.66
N ARG A 317 -8.11 26.60 -9.58
CA ARG A 317 -9.09 27.63 -9.24
C ARG A 317 -10.31 26.95 -8.61
N LYS A 318 -10.51 27.16 -7.30
CA LYS A 318 -11.60 26.57 -6.48
C LYS A 318 -11.58 25.02 -6.48
N PRO A 319 -10.60 24.38 -5.82
CA PRO A 319 -10.65 22.93 -5.60
C PRO A 319 -11.91 22.56 -4.80
N ARG A 320 -12.39 21.32 -4.98
CA ARG A 320 -13.61 20.80 -4.36
C ARG A 320 -13.31 19.73 -3.33
N LEU A 321 -13.88 19.89 -2.14
CA LEU A 321 -13.81 18.97 -1.01
C LEU A 321 -15.19 18.36 -0.76
N LEU A 322 -15.26 17.03 -0.75
CA LEU A 322 -16.41 16.28 -0.24
C LEU A 322 -16.16 15.86 1.21
N LEU A 323 -17.07 16.24 2.10
CA LEU A 323 -17.10 15.80 3.49
C LEU A 323 -18.21 14.76 3.67
N VAL A 324 -17.84 13.59 4.18
CA VAL A 324 -18.72 12.44 4.43
C VAL A 324 -18.74 12.12 5.93
N PRO A 325 -19.50 12.89 6.74
CA PRO A 325 -19.57 12.69 8.18
C PRO A 325 -20.64 11.68 8.60
N MET A 326 -20.32 10.86 9.60
CA MET A 326 -21.23 9.93 10.27
C MET A 326 -21.09 10.01 11.80
N PRO A 327 -21.50 11.12 12.45
CA PRO A 327 -21.40 11.27 13.91
C PRO A 327 -22.28 10.26 14.67
N LYS A 328 -23.38 9.83 14.05
CA LYS A 328 -24.24 8.75 14.53
C LYS A 328 -24.37 7.70 13.45
N THR A 329 -24.17 6.44 13.82
CA THR A 329 -24.28 5.29 12.93
C THR A 329 -25.24 4.27 13.56
N PRO A 330 -26.28 3.81 12.85
CA PRO A 330 -27.21 2.82 13.38
C PRO A 330 -26.48 1.57 13.89
N GLY A 331 -26.70 1.20 15.16
CA GLY A 331 -26.11 0.01 15.78
C GLY A 331 -24.64 0.13 16.20
N ALA A 332 -24.02 1.31 16.08
CA ALA A 332 -22.64 1.55 16.50
C ALA A 332 -22.53 2.68 17.54
N THR A 333 -21.36 2.83 18.14
CA THR A 333 -21.06 3.90 19.09
C THR A 333 -21.05 5.26 18.39
N SER A 334 -21.52 6.30 19.09
CA SER A 334 -21.48 7.67 18.58
C SER A 334 -20.05 8.19 18.49
N LEU A 335 -19.77 9.02 17.47
CA LEU A 335 -18.50 9.70 17.24
C LEU A 335 -18.70 11.23 17.37
N PRO A 336 -18.76 11.76 18.61
CA PRO A 336 -19.04 13.18 18.84
C PRO A 336 -17.95 14.14 18.31
N GLY A 337 -16.73 13.66 18.09
CA GLY A 337 -15.62 14.39 17.51
C GLY A 337 -15.85 14.77 16.04
N VAL A 338 -16.63 13.98 15.30
CA VAL A 338 -16.93 14.21 13.88
C VAL A 338 -17.58 15.57 13.62
N GLU A 339 -18.50 16.01 14.48
CA GLU A 339 -19.14 17.32 14.32
C GLU A 339 -18.12 18.46 14.43
N LYS A 340 -17.20 18.36 15.40
CA LYS A 340 -16.12 19.34 15.60
C LYS A 340 -15.12 19.28 14.44
N GLU A 341 -14.75 18.10 13.98
CA GLU A 341 -13.85 17.89 12.85
C GLU A 341 -14.39 18.58 11.59
N VAL A 342 -15.64 18.32 11.22
CA VAL A 342 -16.31 18.93 10.06
C VAL A 342 -16.39 20.45 10.20
N GLN A 343 -16.77 20.97 11.38
CA GLN A 343 -16.86 22.42 11.61
C GLN A 343 -15.52 23.12 11.40
N HIS A 344 -14.42 22.56 11.93
CA HIS A 344 -13.08 23.11 11.73
C HIS A 344 -12.67 23.08 10.26
N ILE A 345 -12.91 21.96 9.56
CA ILE A 345 -12.55 21.84 8.14
C ILE A 345 -13.35 22.85 7.31
N CYS A 346 -14.66 22.96 7.53
CA CYS A 346 -15.53 23.94 6.87
C CYS A 346 -15.06 25.40 7.08
N HIS A 347 -14.57 25.72 8.27
CA HIS A 347 -14.01 27.03 8.54
C HIS A 347 -12.72 27.28 7.73
N LEU A 348 -11.81 26.31 7.70
CA LEU A 348 -10.53 26.41 6.97
C LEU A 348 -10.73 26.50 5.44
N VAL A 349 -11.64 25.71 4.87
CA VAL A 349 -11.90 25.73 3.42
C VAL A 349 -12.54 27.05 2.97
N ALA A 350 -13.41 27.63 3.79
CA ALA A 350 -14.02 28.94 3.52
C ALA A 350 -12.95 30.05 3.47
N GLN A 351 -11.96 30.01 4.37
CA GLN A 351 -10.85 30.97 4.39
C GLN A 351 -9.91 30.84 3.17
N ASN A 352 -9.81 29.65 2.59
CA ASN A 352 -8.88 29.34 1.50
C ASN A 352 -9.56 29.23 0.12
N SER A 353 -10.80 29.70 -0.02
CA SER A 353 -11.56 29.67 -1.29
C SER A 353 -11.73 28.26 -1.91
N ILE A 354 -11.83 27.24 -1.05
CA ILE A 354 -12.05 25.85 -1.44
C ILE A 354 -13.56 25.59 -1.37
N GLY A 355 -14.14 25.02 -2.45
CA GLY A 355 -15.55 24.64 -2.46
C GLY A 355 -15.75 23.38 -1.63
N ALA A 356 -16.67 23.40 -0.65
CA ALA A 356 -16.94 22.24 0.19
C ALA A 356 -18.40 21.79 0.07
N LYS A 357 -18.60 20.48 -0.08
CA LYS A 357 -19.92 19.82 -0.01
C LYS A 357 -19.92 18.89 1.20
N VAL A 358 -20.84 19.11 2.12
CA VAL A 358 -21.06 18.24 3.29
C VAL A 358 -22.31 17.40 3.04
N LEU A 359 -22.20 16.07 3.15
CA LEU A 359 -23.35 15.18 3.09
C LEU A 359 -23.99 15.04 4.49
N SER A 360 -25.31 15.16 4.58
CA SER A 360 -26.02 15.10 5.88
C SER A 360 -26.37 13.67 6.30
N ASN A 361 -26.73 12.80 5.34
CA ASN A 361 -27.03 11.38 5.55
C ASN A 361 -26.38 10.55 4.44
N PRO A 362 -25.03 10.48 4.40
CA PRO A 362 -24.34 9.89 3.27
C PRO A 362 -24.73 8.42 3.09
N THR A 363 -25.00 8.03 1.85
CA THR A 363 -25.21 6.63 1.46
C THR A 363 -24.07 6.17 0.54
N PRO A 364 -23.77 4.87 0.44
CA PRO A 364 -22.73 4.39 -0.48
C PRO A 364 -22.93 4.86 -1.93
N ALA A 365 -24.17 4.80 -2.44
CA ALA A 365 -24.48 5.21 -3.80
C ALA A 365 -24.25 6.72 -4.04
N GLU A 366 -24.72 7.56 -3.12
CA GLU A 366 -24.48 9.02 -3.19
C GLU A 366 -22.98 9.34 -3.10
N VAL A 367 -22.25 8.67 -2.21
CA VAL A 367 -20.81 8.89 -2.07
C VAL A 367 -20.09 8.52 -3.35
N LEU A 368 -20.33 7.33 -3.92
CA LEU A 368 -19.70 6.89 -5.17
C LEU A 368 -20.00 7.88 -6.31
N GLU A 369 -21.23 8.39 -6.39
CA GLU A 369 -21.60 9.41 -7.38
C GLU A 369 -20.81 10.70 -7.18
N GLN A 370 -20.64 11.18 -5.94
CA GLN A 370 -20.02 12.48 -5.66
C GLN A 370 -18.49 12.44 -5.69
N VAL A 371 -17.87 11.33 -5.30
CA VAL A 371 -16.41 11.17 -5.20
C VAL A 371 -15.71 11.52 -6.52
N GLN A 372 -16.27 11.12 -7.67
CA GLN A 372 -15.68 11.40 -8.99
C GLN A 372 -15.60 12.89 -9.34
N TYR A 373 -16.37 13.74 -8.65
CA TYR A 373 -16.42 15.18 -8.87
C TYR A 373 -15.68 15.98 -7.80
N ASN A 374 -14.87 15.36 -6.92
CA ASN A 374 -14.18 16.10 -5.88
C ASN A 374 -12.68 15.79 -5.89
N ASP A 375 -11.87 16.83 -5.71
CA ASP A 375 -10.41 16.72 -5.67
C ASP A 375 -9.96 16.09 -4.34
N ILE A 376 -10.67 16.45 -3.27
CA ILE A 376 -10.44 15.94 -1.91
C ILE A 376 -11.70 15.25 -1.43
N VAL A 377 -11.55 14.09 -0.80
CA VAL A 377 -12.63 13.42 -0.07
C VAL A 377 -12.19 13.19 1.37
N HIS A 378 -13.05 13.52 2.32
CA HIS A 378 -12.78 13.33 3.74
C HIS A 378 -13.93 12.54 4.37
N PHE A 379 -13.59 11.38 4.89
CA PHE A 379 -14.50 10.48 5.57
C PHE A 379 -14.26 10.57 7.07
N ALA A 380 -15.32 10.83 7.83
CA ALA A 380 -15.30 10.86 9.28
C ALA A 380 -16.41 9.93 9.79
N CYS A 381 -16.09 8.64 9.87
CA CYS A 381 -17.06 7.56 10.05
C CYS A 381 -16.40 6.28 10.59
N HIS A 382 -17.21 5.27 10.92
CA HIS A 382 -16.69 3.96 11.29
C HIS A 382 -16.11 3.22 10.08
N GLY A 383 -14.96 2.58 10.29
CA GLY A 383 -14.35 1.65 9.33
C GLY A 383 -14.35 0.24 9.90
N VAL A 384 -14.58 -0.74 9.03
CA VAL A 384 -14.60 -2.17 9.39
C VAL A 384 -13.64 -2.92 8.48
N SER A 385 -12.69 -3.64 9.09
CA SER A 385 -11.85 -4.60 8.39
C SER A 385 -12.51 -5.98 8.46
N ASP A 386 -12.93 -6.49 7.31
CA ASP A 386 -13.56 -7.81 7.21
C ASP A 386 -12.49 -8.90 7.02
N THR A 387 -12.83 -10.15 7.31
CA THR A 387 -12.02 -11.34 7.00
C THR A 387 -11.83 -11.54 5.49
N ASN A 388 -12.86 -11.20 4.70
CA ASN A 388 -12.72 -11.00 3.27
C ASN A 388 -12.28 -9.54 3.06
N PRO A 389 -11.02 -9.26 2.72
CA PRO A 389 -10.54 -7.89 2.71
C PRO A 389 -11.28 -7.00 1.68
N SER A 390 -11.80 -7.56 0.58
CA SER A 390 -12.64 -6.86 -0.40
C SER A 390 -14.02 -6.42 0.15
N ASP A 391 -14.47 -7.00 1.25
CA ASP A 391 -15.71 -6.64 1.96
C ASP A 391 -15.48 -5.68 3.14
N SER A 392 -14.23 -5.33 3.42
CA SER A 392 -13.91 -4.22 4.33
C SER A 392 -14.58 -2.95 3.82
N HIS A 393 -15.12 -2.13 4.73
CA HIS A 393 -16.02 -1.05 4.35
C HIS A 393 -16.02 0.12 5.32
N LEU A 394 -16.42 1.27 4.80
CA LEU A 394 -16.89 2.40 5.59
C LEU A 394 -18.39 2.22 5.87
N VAL A 395 -18.80 2.51 7.11
CA VAL A 395 -20.21 2.38 7.53
C VAL A 395 -20.92 3.71 7.32
N LEU A 396 -21.94 3.68 6.47
CA LEU A 396 -22.74 4.83 6.06
C LEU A 396 -24.23 4.56 6.32
N PHE A 397 -25.14 5.43 5.91
CA PHE A 397 -26.57 5.12 5.95
C PHE A 397 -26.99 4.24 4.77
N THR A 398 -28.01 3.40 4.98
CA THR A 398 -28.81 2.84 3.89
C THR A 398 -29.67 3.93 3.23
N PRO A 399 -30.17 3.73 2.00
CA PRO A 399 -30.99 4.72 1.30
C PRO A 399 -32.26 5.17 2.04
N ASP A 400 -32.82 4.31 2.90
CA ASP A 400 -33.96 4.63 3.76
C ASP A 400 -33.59 5.46 5.01
N GLY A 401 -32.30 5.68 5.26
CA GLY A 401 -31.79 6.43 6.41
C GLY A 401 -31.89 5.72 7.76
N VAL A 402 -32.35 4.46 7.78
CA VAL A 402 -32.62 3.72 9.04
C VAL A 402 -31.49 2.76 9.40
N GLY A 403 -30.91 2.11 8.39
CA GLY A 403 -29.90 1.08 8.54
C GLY A 403 -28.46 1.55 8.29
N ALA A 404 -27.53 0.62 8.51
CA ALA A 404 -26.12 0.79 8.24
C ALA A 404 -25.76 0.21 6.86
N GLY A 405 -25.49 1.11 5.90
CA GLY A 405 -24.98 0.77 4.57
C GLY A 405 -23.47 0.54 4.58
N LYS A 406 -22.97 -0.18 3.58
CA LYS A 406 -21.55 -0.52 3.43
C LYS A 406 -21.00 0.07 2.14
N LEU A 407 -20.03 0.96 2.24
CA LEU A 407 -19.20 1.38 1.10
C LEU A 407 -17.92 0.53 1.11
N ARG A 408 -17.87 -0.51 0.27
CA ARG A 408 -16.84 -1.56 0.34
C ARG A 408 -15.59 -1.21 -0.46
N VAL A 409 -14.49 -1.85 -0.11
CA VAL A 409 -13.23 -1.84 -0.87
C VAL A 409 -13.46 -2.18 -2.34
N ARG A 410 -14.26 -3.23 -2.63
CA ARG A 410 -14.57 -3.61 -4.02
C ARG A 410 -15.31 -2.50 -4.79
N ASP A 411 -16.25 -1.82 -4.15
CA ASP A 411 -17.04 -0.75 -4.77
C ASP A 411 -16.15 0.46 -5.14
N ILE A 412 -15.21 0.80 -4.25
CA ILE A 412 -14.27 1.92 -4.44
C ILE A 412 -13.20 1.58 -5.49
N SER A 413 -12.69 0.34 -5.47
CA SER A 413 -11.60 -0.10 -6.36
C SER A 413 -12.02 -0.12 -7.84
N ASP A 414 -13.30 -0.32 -8.12
CA ASP A 414 -13.84 -0.34 -9.47
C ASP A 414 -14.08 1.07 -10.04
N MET A 415 -13.96 2.11 -9.20
CA MET A 415 -14.05 3.51 -9.64
C MET A 415 -12.81 3.96 -10.40
N VAL A 416 -13.00 4.90 -11.32
CA VAL A 416 -11.94 5.69 -11.95
C VAL A 416 -12.27 7.16 -11.74
N THR A 417 -11.35 7.88 -11.11
CA THR A 417 -11.51 9.32 -10.83
C THR A 417 -10.37 10.08 -11.50
N GLN A 418 -10.71 11.04 -12.35
CA GLN A 418 -9.72 11.77 -13.17
C GLN A 418 -9.02 12.90 -12.40
N ASP A 419 -9.73 13.52 -11.46
CA ASP A 419 -9.29 14.72 -10.73
C ASP A 419 -9.01 14.45 -9.24
N ALA A 420 -9.08 13.20 -8.79
CA ALA A 420 -8.89 12.84 -7.40
C ALA A 420 -7.44 13.01 -6.95
N GLN A 421 -7.24 13.64 -5.80
CA GLN A 421 -5.91 14.07 -5.35
C GLN A 421 -5.60 13.63 -3.92
N LEU A 422 -6.60 13.69 -3.02
CA LEU A 422 -6.43 13.33 -1.61
C LEU A 422 -7.67 12.66 -1.03
N ALA A 423 -7.51 11.45 -0.50
CA ALA A 423 -8.49 10.78 0.35
C ALA A 423 -8.02 10.83 1.81
N TYR A 424 -8.80 11.44 2.68
CA TYR A 424 -8.56 11.44 4.13
C TYR A 424 -9.58 10.52 4.80
N LEU A 425 -9.12 9.39 5.32
CA LEU A 425 -9.95 8.38 5.96
C LEU A 425 -9.80 8.49 7.49
N SER A 426 -10.57 9.39 8.09
CA SER A 426 -10.77 9.49 9.55
C SER A 426 -11.70 8.36 9.99
N ALA A 427 -11.24 7.13 9.78
CA ALA A 427 -11.99 5.90 10.02
C ALA A 427 -11.04 4.81 10.53
N CYS A 428 -11.43 4.15 11.61
CA CYS A 428 -10.65 3.09 12.24
C CYS A 428 -10.31 1.97 11.26
N SER A 429 -9.08 1.46 11.35
CA SER A 429 -8.62 0.28 10.59
C SER A 429 -8.78 0.37 9.06
N SER A 430 -8.80 1.59 8.50
CA SER A 430 -8.93 1.86 7.06
C SER A 430 -7.71 1.47 6.23
N ALA A 431 -6.55 1.28 6.86
CA ALA A 431 -5.33 0.75 6.24
C ALA A 431 -5.02 -0.69 6.66
N ARG A 432 -5.99 -1.41 7.24
CA ARG A 432 -5.76 -2.76 7.81
C ARG A 432 -6.27 -3.86 6.90
N ASN A 433 -5.40 -4.85 6.65
CA ASN A 433 -5.75 -6.14 6.07
C ASN A 433 -5.71 -7.21 7.16
N THR A 434 -6.80 -7.93 7.37
CA THR A 434 -6.91 -9.00 8.39
C THR A 434 -6.38 -10.34 7.88
N SER A 435 -6.24 -10.49 6.56
CA SER A 435 -5.87 -11.74 5.91
C SER A 435 -4.36 -11.86 5.75
N ALA A 436 -3.73 -12.67 6.60
CA ALA A 436 -2.29 -12.95 6.52
C ALA A 436 -1.89 -13.63 5.19
N ILE A 437 -2.77 -14.46 4.62
CA ILE A 437 -2.55 -15.15 3.35
C ILE A 437 -2.62 -14.21 2.15
N LEU A 438 -3.37 -13.10 2.25
CA LEU A 438 -3.51 -12.06 1.21
C LEU A 438 -2.73 -10.78 1.55
N ALA A 439 -1.79 -10.87 2.49
CA ALA A 439 -1.03 -9.72 2.96
C ALA A 439 -0.28 -9.01 1.82
N ASP A 440 0.22 -9.78 0.86
CA ASP A 440 0.93 -9.27 -0.32
C ASP A 440 0.03 -8.59 -1.36
N GLU A 441 -1.29 -8.79 -1.31
CA GLU A 441 -2.23 -8.10 -2.20
C GLU A 441 -2.63 -6.72 -1.69
N VAL A 442 -2.35 -6.42 -0.42
CA VAL A 442 -2.54 -5.09 0.20
C VAL A 442 -3.97 -4.57 -0.03
N ILE A 443 -4.97 -5.43 0.21
CA ILE A 443 -6.39 -5.11 -0.01
C ILE A 443 -6.95 -4.47 1.27
N HIS A 444 -7.18 -3.16 1.23
CA HIS A 444 -7.83 -2.38 2.30
C HIS A 444 -8.39 -1.06 1.73
N LEU A 445 -9.14 -0.28 2.52
CA LEU A 445 -9.78 0.95 2.03
C LEU A 445 -8.76 1.94 1.45
N ALA A 446 -7.60 2.11 2.09
CA ALA A 446 -6.60 3.07 1.60
C ALA A 446 -6.04 2.74 0.19
N SER A 447 -5.82 1.46 -0.13
CA SER A 447 -5.35 1.03 -1.45
C SER A 447 -6.48 1.04 -2.47
N ALA A 448 -7.73 0.85 -2.05
CA ALA A 448 -8.91 1.04 -2.91
C ALA A 448 -9.01 2.49 -3.42
N PHE A 449 -8.81 3.48 -2.56
CA PHE A 449 -8.77 4.89 -2.98
C PHE A 449 -7.55 5.19 -3.86
N GLN A 450 -6.39 4.61 -3.57
CA GLN A 450 -5.22 4.74 -4.45
C GLN A 450 -5.52 4.19 -5.85
N LEU A 451 -6.13 3.00 -5.93
CA LEU A 451 -6.62 2.42 -7.16
C LEU A 451 -7.63 3.32 -7.86
N ALA A 452 -8.58 3.91 -7.13
CA ALA A 452 -9.58 4.81 -7.68
C ALA A 452 -8.98 6.05 -8.38
N GLY A 453 -7.73 6.41 -8.09
CA GLY A 453 -7.00 7.52 -8.71
C GLY A 453 -6.45 8.54 -7.73
N PHE A 454 -6.66 8.36 -6.42
CA PHE A 454 -6.16 9.28 -5.41
C PHE A 454 -4.63 9.15 -5.24
N SER A 455 -3.88 10.21 -5.55
CA SER A 455 -2.42 10.23 -5.37
C SER A 455 -1.97 10.11 -3.91
N HIS A 456 -2.83 10.53 -2.97
CA HIS A 456 -2.57 10.43 -1.54
C HIS A 456 -3.78 9.87 -0.81
N THR A 457 -3.54 8.89 0.04
CA THR A 457 -4.54 8.40 1.00
C THR A 457 -3.97 8.44 2.41
N LEU A 458 -4.63 9.14 3.31
CA LEU A 458 -4.33 9.16 4.74
C LEU A 458 -5.33 8.27 5.45
N ALA A 459 -4.85 7.32 6.26
CA ALA A 459 -5.68 6.27 6.83
C ALA A 459 -5.08 5.74 8.14
N ASN A 460 -5.90 5.06 8.92
CA ASN A 460 -5.52 4.51 10.23
C ASN A 460 -5.31 2.99 10.13
N LEU A 461 -4.20 2.49 10.69
CA LEU A 461 -3.91 1.06 10.77
C LEU A 461 -4.68 0.35 11.89
N TRP A 462 -5.11 1.09 12.91
CA TRP A 462 -5.81 0.57 14.10
C TRP A 462 -6.90 1.54 14.59
N GLU A 463 -7.65 1.09 15.60
CA GLU A 463 -8.67 1.88 16.28
C GLU A 463 -8.04 3.07 17.01
N THR A 464 -8.54 4.27 16.75
CA THR A 464 -7.98 5.52 17.28
C THR A 464 -9.05 6.28 18.05
N ASP A 465 -8.61 7.07 19.03
CA ASP A 465 -9.51 7.95 19.77
C ASP A 465 -10.11 9.02 18.85
N ASP A 466 -11.43 9.20 18.90
CA ASP A 466 -12.17 10.14 18.06
C ASP A 466 -11.65 11.59 18.21
N ASN A 467 -11.30 12.02 19.43
CA ASN A 467 -10.78 13.37 19.63
C ASN A 467 -9.37 13.52 19.03
N SER A 468 -8.51 12.51 19.17
CA SER A 468 -7.19 12.49 18.54
C SER A 468 -7.28 12.63 17.02
N CYS A 469 -8.21 11.89 16.39
CA CYS A 469 -8.45 11.99 14.94
C CYS A 469 -8.86 13.42 14.54
N SER A 470 -9.82 14.02 15.26
CA SER A 470 -10.28 15.38 14.99
C SER A 470 -9.17 16.43 15.10
N GLU A 471 -8.29 16.32 16.10
CA GLU A 471 -7.18 17.26 16.29
C GLU A 471 -6.12 17.15 15.19
N VAL A 472 -5.73 15.92 14.84
CA VAL A 472 -4.77 15.67 13.76
C VAL A 472 -5.33 16.14 12.41
N ALA A 473 -6.61 15.89 12.12
CA ALA A 473 -7.25 16.34 10.89
C ALA A 473 -7.30 17.87 10.79
N ARG A 474 -7.66 18.56 11.88
CA ARG A 474 -7.63 20.03 11.97
C ARG A 474 -6.24 20.56 11.67
N ASP A 475 -5.23 20.05 12.36
CA ASP A 475 -3.86 20.53 12.21
C ASP A 475 -3.30 20.20 10.82
N PHE A 476 -3.64 19.03 10.27
CA PHE A 476 -3.30 18.63 8.91
C PHE A 476 -3.85 19.60 7.87
N TYR A 477 -5.17 19.88 7.86
CA TYR A 477 -5.76 20.78 6.87
C TYR A 477 -5.28 22.22 7.05
N ASN A 478 -5.07 22.66 8.29
CA ASN A 478 -4.51 23.97 8.57
C ASN A 478 -3.11 24.12 7.94
N LEU A 479 -2.23 23.14 8.17
CA LEU A 479 -0.89 23.10 7.57
C LEU A 479 -0.99 22.94 6.04
N LEU A 480 -1.82 22.02 5.54
CA LEU A 480 -1.96 21.76 4.11
C LEU A 480 -2.37 23.00 3.35
N PHE A 481 -3.24 23.87 3.87
CA PHE A 481 -3.71 25.06 3.16
C PHE A 481 -2.87 26.31 3.42
N GLN A 482 -2.29 26.48 4.61
CA GLN A 482 -1.47 27.68 4.94
C GLN A 482 -0.02 27.61 4.46
N TYR A 483 0.55 26.40 4.26
CA TYR A 483 1.99 26.25 4.09
C TYR A 483 2.54 26.66 2.71
N GLN A 484 3.03 27.89 2.54
CA GLN A 484 3.51 28.42 1.26
C GLN A 484 4.95 28.04 0.85
N GLU A 485 5.61 27.05 1.46
CA GLU A 485 6.98 26.72 1.01
C GLU A 485 7.02 26.23 -0.45
N MET A 486 8.08 26.65 -1.15
CA MET A 486 8.42 26.19 -2.49
C MET A 486 8.84 24.71 -2.43
N GLY A 487 8.09 23.84 -3.13
CA GLY A 487 8.40 22.42 -3.22
C GLY A 487 7.35 21.63 -4.01
N ASP A 488 7.62 20.35 -4.21
CA ASP A 488 6.67 19.39 -4.79
C ASP A 488 5.38 19.32 -3.94
N GLY A 489 4.22 19.47 -4.58
CA GLY A 489 2.92 19.39 -3.93
C GLY A 489 2.69 18.04 -3.22
N HIS A 490 3.28 16.95 -3.72
CA HIS A 490 3.21 15.66 -3.04
C HIS A 490 3.99 15.64 -1.72
N LEU A 491 5.12 16.36 -1.61
CA LEU A 491 5.87 16.45 -0.36
C LEU A 491 5.09 17.27 0.68
N ARG A 492 4.39 18.33 0.25
CA ARG A 492 3.59 19.17 1.15
C ARG A 492 2.52 18.38 1.90
N VAL A 493 1.82 17.46 1.22
CA VAL A 493 0.81 16.59 1.87
C VAL A 493 1.46 15.76 2.99
N SER A 494 2.55 15.06 2.68
CA SER A 494 3.22 14.20 3.66
C SER A 494 3.85 14.99 4.80
N ALA A 495 4.42 16.17 4.53
CA ALA A 495 4.99 17.05 5.53
C ALA A 495 3.93 17.63 6.47
N ALA A 496 2.79 18.06 5.93
CA ALA A 496 1.66 18.55 6.72
C ALA A 496 1.15 17.46 7.68
N PHE A 497 0.98 16.23 7.19
CA PHE A 497 0.51 15.12 8.02
C PHE A 497 1.55 14.72 9.08
N HIS A 498 2.82 14.59 8.70
CA HIS A 498 3.91 14.30 9.62
C HIS A 498 3.96 15.30 10.78
N ARG A 499 3.85 16.60 10.49
CA ARG A 499 3.86 17.65 11.50
C ARG A 499 2.62 17.64 12.39
N ALA A 500 1.43 17.37 11.83
CA ALA A 500 0.21 17.26 12.60
C ALA A 500 0.31 16.10 13.63
N VAL A 501 0.77 14.93 13.19
CA VAL A 501 0.99 13.76 14.06
C VAL A 501 2.07 14.03 15.10
N LYS A 502 3.20 14.64 14.70
CA LYS A 502 4.29 14.97 15.63
C LYS A 502 3.84 15.96 16.71
N LYS A 503 3.10 17.02 16.32
CA LYS A 503 2.55 18.01 17.25
C LYS A 503 1.55 17.38 18.22
N PHE A 504 0.69 16.47 17.75
CA PHE A 504 -0.24 15.75 18.64
C PHE A 504 0.51 14.87 19.64
N ARG A 505 1.57 14.17 19.20
CA ARG A 505 2.40 13.31 20.06
C ARG A 505 3.13 14.08 21.17
N GLU A 506 3.50 15.33 20.93
CA GLU A 506 4.30 16.15 21.86
C GLU A 506 3.47 16.85 22.95
N GLN A 507 2.13 16.80 22.84
CA GLN A 507 1.19 17.24 23.88
C GLN A 507 1.05 16.15 24.96
#